data_AF-A0A7X5V8G3-F1
#
_entry.id   AF-A0A7X5V8G3-F1
#
_cell.length_a   1.000
_cell.length_b   1.000
_cell.length_c   1.000
_cell.angle_alpha   90.00
_cell.angle_beta   90.00
_cell.angle_gamma   90.00
#
_symmetry.space_group_name_H-M   'P 1'
#
loop_
_entity.id
_entity.type
_entity.pdbx_description
1 polymer ?
#
loop_
_entity_poly.entity_id
_entity_poly.type
_entity_poly.pdbx_seq_one_letter_code
_entity_poly.pdbx_strand_id
1 'polypeptide(L)'
;MSEEPASGQHWTGLVIRPDDWLDNDLLAAITLATGTTFERLGSTDQGIVFAAGTEQIIEVECAGAKALFLRTRSPQRTAAIVASINRHTLTWTEPMLRDQLSLETDPYGLIPLLMATGGAPPEPATADLLQQALQHPSNQIREAADYALRMSQTWSA
;
A
#
# COMPACT_ATOMS: atom_id res chain seq x y z
N MET A 1 33.46 -7.81 -4.30
CA MET A 1 32.73 -6.67 -4.88
C MET A 1 31.31 -7.17 -5.09
N SER A 2 30.46 -6.93 -4.12
CA SER A 2 29.03 -7.26 -4.24
C SER A 2 28.35 -6.06 -4.87
N GLU A 3 27.62 -6.30 -5.95
CA GLU A 3 26.88 -5.29 -6.70
C GLU A 3 25.94 -4.51 -5.76
N GLU A 4 26.11 -3.19 -5.69
CA GLU A 4 25.12 -2.30 -5.10
C GLU A 4 23.84 -2.37 -5.95
N PRO A 5 22.64 -2.53 -5.34
CA PRO A 5 21.41 -2.53 -6.11
C PRO A 5 21.22 -1.17 -6.79
N ALA A 6 20.92 -1.20 -8.09
CA ALA A 6 20.67 -0.03 -8.92
C ALA A 6 19.72 0.96 -8.23
N SER A 7 20.22 2.15 -7.86
CA SER A 7 19.47 3.38 -7.53
C SER A 7 18.00 3.14 -7.12
N GLY A 8 17.83 2.55 -5.94
CA GLY A 8 16.61 1.84 -5.53
C GLY A 8 15.41 2.74 -5.27
N GLN A 9 14.36 2.57 -6.07
CA GLN A 9 13.03 3.08 -5.72
C GLN A 9 12.59 2.49 -4.38
N HIS A 10 12.01 3.32 -3.52
CA HIS A 10 11.40 2.93 -2.26
C HIS A 10 9.89 2.81 -2.45
N TRP A 11 9.35 1.68 -1.99
CA TRP A 11 7.95 1.28 -2.16
C TRP A 11 7.32 1.14 -0.78
N THR A 12 6.14 1.72 -0.60
CA THR A 12 5.34 1.52 0.62
C THR A 12 3.86 1.70 0.32
N GLY A 13 3.00 1.05 1.10
CA GLY A 13 1.56 1.22 1.04
C GLY A 13 1.03 1.89 2.31
N LEU A 14 0.05 2.75 2.16
CA LEU A 14 -0.75 3.28 3.27
C LEU A 14 -2.20 2.96 3.02
N VAL A 15 -2.80 2.10 3.84
CA VAL A 15 -4.27 1.94 3.81
C VAL A 15 -4.88 3.19 4.40
N ILE A 16 -5.91 3.72 3.73
CA ILE A 16 -6.67 4.90 4.15
C ILE A 16 -8.13 4.55 4.32
N ARG A 17 -8.92 5.46 4.89
CA ARG A 17 -10.37 5.24 4.96
C ARG A 17 -10.97 5.15 3.55
N PRO A 18 -12.04 4.36 3.35
CA PRO A 18 -12.69 4.24 2.04
C PRO A 18 -13.16 5.58 1.46
N ASP A 19 -13.60 6.50 2.33
CA ASP A 19 -14.10 7.83 1.95
C ASP A 19 -13.00 8.87 1.80
N ASP A 20 -11.73 8.54 2.05
CA ASP A 20 -10.60 9.45 1.83
C ASP A 20 -10.03 9.25 0.42
N TRP A 21 -9.44 10.28 -0.19
CA TRP A 21 -8.81 10.22 -1.51
C TRP A 21 -7.71 11.28 -1.65
N LEU A 22 -6.92 11.21 -2.72
CA LEU A 22 -5.96 12.27 -3.06
C LEU A 22 -6.67 13.48 -3.69
N ASP A 23 -7.10 14.42 -2.86
CA ASP A 23 -7.64 15.69 -3.30
C ASP A 23 -6.56 16.76 -3.57
N ASN A 24 -7.00 17.91 -4.10
CA ASN A 24 -6.10 19.01 -4.43
C ASN A 24 -5.40 19.60 -3.19
N ASP A 25 -6.04 19.57 -2.02
CA ASP A 25 -5.48 20.13 -0.79
C ASP A 25 -4.34 19.26 -0.27
N LEU A 26 -4.53 17.93 -0.27
CA LEU A 26 -3.50 16.96 0.07
C LEU A 26 -2.34 16.99 -0.94
N LEU A 27 -2.63 17.07 -2.24
CA LEU A 27 -1.58 17.22 -3.27
C LEU A 27 -0.78 18.52 -3.09
N ALA A 28 -1.44 19.63 -2.74
CA ALA A 28 -0.77 20.89 -2.43
C ALA A 28 0.10 20.78 -1.17
N ALA A 29 -0.37 20.09 -0.13
CA ALA A 29 0.40 19.84 1.09
C ALA A 29 1.64 18.96 0.82
N ILE A 30 1.50 17.91 0.00
CA ILE A 30 2.61 17.07 -0.45
C ILE A 30 3.62 17.92 -1.24
N THR A 31 3.15 18.80 -2.11
CA THR A 31 4.00 19.71 -2.89
C THR A 31 4.80 20.64 -1.97
N LEU A 32 4.15 21.23 -0.96
CA LEU A 32 4.80 22.11 0.02
C LEU A 32 5.87 21.35 0.84
N ALA A 33 5.59 20.11 1.23
CA ALA A 33 6.50 19.31 2.05
C ALA A 33 7.70 18.75 1.28
N THR A 34 7.54 18.47 -0.02
CA THR A 34 8.54 17.73 -0.83
C THR A 34 9.16 18.54 -1.95
N GLY A 35 8.62 19.73 -2.24
CA GLY A 35 8.93 20.53 -3.43
C GLY A 35 8.54 19.87 -4.74
N THR A 36 7.70 18.83 -4.71
CA THR A 36 7.38 17.98 -5.87
C THR A 36 5.88 17.98 -6.11
N THR A 37 5.49 18.41 -7.32
CA THR A 37 4.07 18.44 -7.72
C THR A 37 3.72 17.12 -8.40
N PHE A 38 2.74 16.41 -7.87
CA PHE A 38 2.20 15.20 -8.47
C PHE A 38 0.97 15.55 -9.31
N GLU A 39 0.97 15.15 -10.57
CA GLU A 39 -0.14 15.39 -11.50
C GLU A 39 -0.89 14.09 -11.78
N ARG A 40 -2.21 14.17 -11.86
CA ARG A 40 -3.05 13.02 -12.20
C ARG A 40 -2.81 12.64 -13.67
N LEU A 41 -2.28 11.44 -13.91
CA LEU A 41 -2.07 10.91 -15.26
C LEU A 41 -3.30 10.18 -15.82
N GLY A 42 -4.10 9.55 -14.96
CA GLY A 42 -5.28 8.80 -15.38
C GLY A 42 -5.53 7.58 -14.51
N SER A 43 -6.37 6.67 -15.02
CA SER A 43 -6.67 5.39 -14.38
C SER A 43 -5.99 4.25 -15.14
N THR A 44 -5.42 3.31 -14.40
CA THR A 44 -4.86 2.04 -14.88
C THR A 44 -5.62 0.87 -14.26
N ASP A 45 -5.29 -0.35 -14.66
CA ASP A 45 -5.82 -1.57 -14.03
C ASP A 45 -5.45 -1.67 -12.54
N GLN A 46 -4.41 -0.95 -12.10
CA GLN A 46 -3.98 -0.89 -10.70
C GLN A 46 -4.72 0.17 -9.90
N GLY A 47 -5.09 1.31 -10.52
CA GLY A 47 -5.72 2.41 -9.80
C GLY A 47 -5.55 3.77 -10.47
N ILE A 48 -5.81 4.85 -9.73
CA ILE A 48 -5.62 6.22 -10.22
C ILE A 48 -4.16 6.63 -9.97
N VAL A 49 -3.44 6.97 -11.04
CA VAL A 49 -2.01 7.29 -10.98
C VAL A 49 -1.80 8.81 -10.93
N PHE A 50 -1.04 9.24 -9.94
CA PHE A 50 -0.47 10.58 -9.83
C PHE A 50 1.05 10.48 -9.96
N ALA A 51 1.68 11.28 -10.82
CA ALA A 51 3.11 11.16 -11.11
C ALA A 51 3.86 12.48 -11.01
N ALA A 52 5.13 12.38 -10.65
CA ALA A 52 6.09 13.46 -10.67
C ALA A 52 7.44 12.91 -11.16
N GLY A 53 7.68 13.01 -12.48
CA GLY A 53 8.84 12.35 -13.11
C GLY A 53 8.75 10.82 -12.98
N THR A 54 9.71 10.22 -12.28
CA THR A 54 9.75 8.76 -12.03
C THR A 54 9.06 8.35 -10.73
N GLU A 55 8.61 9.30 -9.92
CA GLU A 55 7.90 9.03 -8.67
C GLU A 55 6.40 8.95 -8.92
N GLN A 56 5.71 8.08 -8.19
CA GLN A 56 4.28 7.85 -8.35
C GLN A 56 3.60 7.73 -6.99
N ILE A 57 2.37 8.22 -6.93
CA ILE A 57 1.38 7.88 -5.92
C ILE A 57 0.20 7.27 -6.64
N ILE A 58 -0.20 6.07 -6.25
CA ILE A 58 -1.29 5.34 -6.90
C ILE A 58 -2.39 5.12 -5.87
N GLU A 59 -3.58 5.63 -6.15
CA GLU A 59 -4.78 5.35 -5.35
C GLU A 59 -5.39 4.03 -5.84
N VAL A 60 -5.37 3.02 -4.98
CA VAL A 60 -5.79 1.65 -5.27
C VAL A 60 -6.99 1.30 -4.42
N GLU A 61 -8.02 0.72 -5.05
CA GLU A 61 -9.20 0.20 -4.38
C GLU A 61 -9.33 -1.31 -4.68
N CYS A 62 -9.55 -2.10 -3.64
CA CYS A 62 -9.76 -3.54 -3.77
C CYS A 62 -10.72 -4.02 -2.68
N ALA A 63 -11.79 -4.70 -3.08
CA ALA A 63 -12.77 -5.29 -2.17
C ALA A 63 -13.29 -4.33 -1.08
N GLY A 64 -13.49 -3.05 -1.42
CA GLY A 64 -13.95 -2.01 -0.49
C GLY A 64 -12.87 -1.42 0.43
N ALA A 65 -11.63 -1.91 0.36
CA ALA A 65 -10.48 -1.27 1.00
C ALA A 65 -9.78 -0.31 0.03
N LYS A 66 -9.19 0.77 0.57
CA LYS A 66 -8.45 1.77 -0.20
C LYS A 66 -7.04 1.95 0.34
N ALA A 67 -6.07 2.11 -0.55
CA ALA A 67 -4.69 2.40 -0.18
C ALA A 67 -4.01 3.36 -1.16
N LEU A 68 -2.96 4.01 -0.67
CA LEU A 68 -2.05 4.82 -1.45
C LEU A 68 -0.72 4.07 -1.58
N PHE A 69 -0.35 3.68 -2.79
CA PHE A 69 0.95 3.08 -3.07
C PHE A 69 1.93 4.18 -3.43
N LEU A 70 2.99 4.31 -2.63
CA LEU A 70 4.02 5.32 -2.80
C LEU A 70 5.24 4.67 -3.43
N ARG A 71 5.60 5.13 -4.64
CA ARG A 71 6.84 4.76 -5.33
C ARG A 71 7.71 5.99 -5.44
N THR A 72 8.71 6.08 -4.58
CA THR A 72 9.57 7.27 -4.47
C THR A 72 11.03 6.92 -4.71
N ARG A 73 11.88 7.94 -4.88
CA ARG A 73 13.31 7.73 -5.08
C ARG A 73 14.10 7.54 -3.79
N SER A 74 13.51 7.76 -2.61
CA SER A 74 14.19 7.55 -1.32
C SER A 74 13.25 7.43 -0.11
N PRO A 75 13.71 6.79 0.98
CA PRO A 75 12.96 6.71 2.23
C PRO A 75 12.64 8.08 2.84
N GLN A 76 13.54 9.07 2.73
CA GLN A 76 13.30 10.43 3.24
C GLN A 76 12.17 11.12 2.48
N ARG A 77 12.09 10.91 1.16
CA ARG A 77 10.97 11.42 0.36
C ARG A 77 9.65 10.75 0.75
N THR A 78 9.67 9.43 0.91
CA THR A 78 8.51 8.68 1.40
C THR A 78 8.02 9.22 2.73
N ALA A 79 8.91 9.40 3.71
CA ALA A 79 8.55 9.90 5.02
C ALA A 79 7.90 11.30 4.97
N ALA A 80 8.36 12.19 4.09
CA ALA A 80 7.75 13.52 3.91
C ALA A 80 6.34 13.46 3.30
N ILE A 81 6.11 12.56 2.34
CA ILE A 81 4.78 12.32 1.75
C ILE A 81 3.86 11.70 2.80
N VAL A 82 4.29 10.63 3.47
CA VAL A 82 3.55 9.95 4.55
C VAL A 82 3.16 10.94 5.65
N ALA A 83 4.09 11.80 6.08
CA ALA A 83 3.80 12.81 7.10
C ALA A 83 2.76 13.84 6.65
N SER A 84 2.67 14.12 5.34
CA SER A 84 1.64 15.00 4.79
C SER A 84 0.29 14.30 4.74
N ILE A 85 0.25 13.03 4.33
CA ILE A 85 -0.95 12.19 4.32
C ILE A 85 -1.51 12.03 5.74
N ASN A 86 -0.68 11.69 6.72
CA ASN A 86 -1.08 11.47 8.11
C ASN A 86 -1.66 12.71 8.81
N ARG A 87 -1.44 13.91 8.27
CA ARG A 87 -2.06 15.15 8.77
C ARG A 87 -3.48 15.35 8.23
N HIS A 88 -3.82 14.71 7.11
CA HIS A 88 -5.11 14.87 6.42
C HIS A 88 -6.04 13.68 6.66
N THR A 89 -5.50 12.46 6.71
CA THR A 89 -6.26 11.22 6.84
C THR A 89 -5.64 10.27 7.85
N LEU A 90 -6.47 9.39 8.43
CA LEU A 90 -5.96 8.24 9.17
C LEU A 90 -5.40 7.22 8.20
N THR A 91 -4.18 6.78 8.51
CA THR A 91 -3.50 5.74 7.74
C THR A 91 -3.24 4.52 8.62
N TRP A 92 -3.17 3.37 7.97
CA TRP A 92 -2.71 2.13 8.57
C TRP A 92 -1.56 1.57 7.74
N THR A 93 -0.48 1.25 8.43
CA THR A 93 0.68 0.56 7.87
C THR A 93 0.53 -0.95 8.02
N GLU A 94 1.36 -1.70 7.32
CA GLU A 94 1.38 -3.17 7.40
C GLU A 94 1.52 -3.68 8.85
N PRO A 95 2.49 -3.22 9.68
CA PRO A 95 2.55 -3.63 11.08
C PRO A 95 1.28 -3.32 11.88
N MET A 96 0.69 -2.14 11.67
CA MET A 96 -0.51 -1.73 12.41
C MET A 96 -1.72 -2.61 12.08
N LEU A 97 -1.89 -2.97 10.81
CA LEU A 97 -2.97 -3.87 10.36
C LEU A 97 -2.73 -5.29 10.84
N ARG A 98 -1.48 -5.78 10.77
CA ARG A 98 -1.13 -7.11 11.26
C ARG A 98 -1.45 -7.28 12.74
N ASP A 99 -1.17 -6.27 13.57
CA ASP A 99 -1.45 -6.30 15.01
C ASP A 99 -2.96 -6.29 15.33
N GLN A 100 -3.79 -5.79 14.42
CA GLN A 100 -5.25 -5.71 14.57
C GLN A 100 -5.99 -6.90 13.95
N LEU A 101 -5.34 -7.65 13.07
CA LEU A 101 -5.98 -8.70 12.28
C LEU A 101 -6.27 -9.94 13.13
N SER A 102 -7.50 -10.42 13.04
CA SER A 102 -7.90 -11.74 13.56
C SER A 102 -8.56 -12.52 12.43
N LEU A 103 -7.89 -13.57 11.96
CA LEU A 103 -8.37 -14.39 10.84
C LEU A 103 -9.70 -15.10 11.13
N GLU A 104 -9.98 -15.37 12.40
CA GLU A 104 -11.22 -16.03 12.83
C GLU A 104 -12.45 -15.12 12.75
N THR A 105 -12.26 -13.80 12.90
CA THR A 105 -13.36 -12.83 12.89
C THR A 105 -13.44 -12.06 11.59
N ASP A 106 -12.29 -11.74 10.98
CA ASP A 106 -12.19 -11.02 9.72
C ASP A 106 -11.07 -11.60 8.82
N PRO A 107 -11.33 -12.72 8.14
CA PRO A 107 -10.35 -13.32 7.22
C PRO A 107 -10.04 -12.42 6.01
N TYR A 108 -10.96 -11.55 5.61
CA TYR A 108 -10.78 -10.65 4.48
C TYR A 108 -9.92 -9.43 4.81
N GLY A 109 -9.63 -9.19 6.10
CA GLY A 109 -8.62 -8.23 6.55
C GLY A 109 -7.20 -8.50 6.02
N LEU A 110 -6.93 -9.69 5.45
CA LEU A 110 -5.71 -9.97 4.70
C LEU A 110 -5.54 -9.07 3.45
N ILE A 111 -6.62 -8.60 2.84
CA ILE A 111 -6.57 -7.73 1.66
C ILE A 111 -5.96 -6.37 2.02
N PRO A 112 -6.53 -5.57 2.94
CA PRO A 112 -5.90 -4.31 3.32
C PRO A 112 -4.50 -4.51 3.90
N LEU A 113 -4.24 -5.61 4.61
CA LEU A 113 -2.89 -5.93 5.08
C LEU A 113 -1.88 -6.04 3.93
N LEU A 114 -2.21 -6.75 2.84
CA LEU A 114 -1.35 -6.85 1.66
C LEU A 114 -1.33 -5.57 0.83
N MET A 115 -2.40 -4.76 0.82
CA MET A 115 -2.37 -3.44 0.19
C MET A 115 -1.37 -2.50 0.89
N ALA A 116 -1.20 -2.64 2.21
CA ALA A 116 -0.25 -1.82 2.96
C ALA A 116 1.23 -2.10 2.62
N THR A 117 1.54 -3.16 1.86
CA THR A 117 2.90 -3.37 1.31
C THR A 117 3.19 -2.42 0.13
N GLY A 118 2.16 -1.84 -0.49
CA GLY A 118 2.31 -0.98 -1.66
C GLY A 118 2.85 -1.70 -2.90
N GLY A 119 2.63 -3.02 -2.98
CA GLY A 119 3.17 -3.88 -4.03
C GLY A 119 4.60 -4.40 -3.75
N ALA A 120 5.25 -3.94 -2.69
CA ALA A 120 6.50 -4.52 -2.21
C ALA A 120 6.25 -5.93 -1.63
N PRO A 121 7.31 -6.77 -1.52
CA PRO A 121 7.23 -8.00 -0.74
C PRO A 121 6.79 -7.69 0.71
N PRO A 122 5.82 -8.45 1.27
CA PRO A 122 5.40 -8.26 2.66
C PRO A 122 6.56 -8.52 3.63
N GLU A 123 6.49 -7.93 4.82
CA GLU A 123 7.38 -8.24 5.92
C GLU A 123 7.30 -9.75 6.27
N PRO A 124 8.39 -10.36 6.79
CA PRO A 124 8.41 -11.79 7.10
C PRO A 124 7.23 -12.25 7.97
N ALA A 125 6.85 -11.49 9.00
CA ALA A 125 5.73 -11.86 9.86
C ALA A 125 4.37 -11.81 9.15
N THR A 126 4.19 -10.93 8.17
CA THR A 126 2.98 -10.89 7.32
C THR A 126 2.98 -12.05 6.32
N ALA A 127 4.14 -12.37 5.74
CA ALA A 127 4.30 -13.53 4.87
C ALA A 127 3.98 -14.84 5.61
N ASP A 128 4.49 -15.00 6.83
CA ASP A 128 4.21 -16.15 7.69
C ASP A 128 2.72 -16.25 8.02
N LEU A 129 2.06 -15.13 8.34
CA LEU A 129 0.63 -15.08 8.61
C LEU A 129 -0.18 -15.50 7.38
N LEU A 130 0.18 -15.01 6.20
CA LEU A 130 -0.48 -15.40 4.94
C LEU A 130 -0.30 -16.90 4.67
N GLN A 131 0.90 -17.45 4.88
CA GLN A 131 1.16 -18.88 4.72
C GLN A 131 0.33 -19.73 5.69
N GLN A 132 0.21 -19.29 6.94
CA GLN A 132 -0.65 -19.96 7.93
C GLN A 132 -2.12 -19.91 7.52
N ALA A 133 -2.60 -18.77 7.00
CA ALA A 133 -3.97 -18.61 6.52
C ALA A 133 -4.28 -19.54 5.32
N LEU A 134 -3.35 -19.69 4.38
CA LEU A 134 -3.48 -20.60 3.23
C LEU A 134 -3.56 -22.08 3.64
N GLN A 135 -2.97 -22.45 4.77
CA GLN A 135 -2.98 -23.81 5.31
C GLN A 135 -4.05 -24.01 6.40
N HIS A 136 -4.88 -23.00 6.66
CA HIS A 136 -5.80 -23.02 7.77
C HIS A 136 -6.89 -24.10 7.61
N PRO A 137 -7.38 -24.77 8.67
CA PRO A 137 -8.45 -25.76 8.56
C PRO A 137 -9.78 -25.21 8.03
N SER A 138 -10.09 -23.94 8.34
CA SER A 138 -11.30 -23.26 7.85
C SER A 138 -11.20 -22.94 6.36
N ASN A 139 -12.20 -23.35 5.58
CA ASN A 139 -12.25 -23.06 4.15
C ASN A 139 -12.35 -21.56 3.86
N GLN A 140 -13.11 -20.83 4.67
CA GLN A 140 -13.30 -19.39 4.51
C GLN A 140 -11.97 -18.61 4.66
N ILE A 141 -11.14 -19.00 5.63
CA ILE A 141 -9.83 -18.36 5.84
C ILE A 141 -8.90 -18.64 4.67
N ARG A 142 -8.86 -19.88 4.16
CA ARG A 142 -8.06 -20.23 2.98
C ARG A 142 -8.50 -19.47 1.74
N GLU A 143 -9.80 -19.41 1.47
CA GLU A 143 -10.34 -18.68 0.32
C GLU A 143 -10.02 -17.19 0.37
N ALA A 144 -10.10 -16.58 1.56
CA ALA A 144 -9.72 -15.18 1.75
C ALA A 144 -8.22 -14.95 1.52
N ALA A 145 -7.37 -15.86 2.02
CA ALA A 145 -5.92 -15.81 1.81
C ALA A 145 -5.54 -15.99 0.33
N ASP A 146 -6.14 -16.98 -0.35
CA ASP A 146 -5.97 -17.21 -1.80
C ASP A 146 -6.41 -16.00 -2.62
N TYR A 147 -7.53 -15.37 -2.24
CA TYR A 147 -8.00 -14.16 -2.89
C TYR A 147 -7.03 -12.99 -2.66
N ALA A 148 -6.62 -12.73 -1.41
CA ALA A 148 -5.70 -11.66 -1.08
C ALA A 148 -4.35 -11.82 -1.83
N LEU A 149 -3.81 -13.04 -1.90
CA LEU A 149 -2.59 -13.35 -2.64
C LEU A 149 -2.73 -13.10 -4.16
N ARG A 150 -3.85 -13.50 -4.76
CA ARG A 150 -4.09 -13.22 -6.19
C ARG A 150 -4.19 -11.73 -6.46
N MET A 151 -4.85 -10.97 -5.59
CA MET A 151 -4.94 -9.52 -5.73
C MET A 151 -3.56 -8.86 -5.55
N SER A 152 -2.74 -9.31 -4.59
CA SER A 152 -1.43 -8.72 -4.36
C SER A 152 -0.47 -8.87 -5.55
N GLN A 153 -0.60 -9.95 -6.32
CA GLN A 153 0.17 -10.15 -7.55
C GLN A 153 -0.13 -9.07 -8.62
N THR A 154 -1.31 -8.46 -8.59
CA THR A 154 -1.66 -7.36 -9.51
C THR A 154 -0.99 -6.04 -9.13
N TRP A 155 -0.44 -5.92 -7.92
CA TRP A 155 0.14 -4.69 -7.38
C TRP A 155 1.66 -4.63 -7.48
N SER A 156 2.32 -5.79 -7.62
CA SER A 156 3.78 -5.93 -7.64
C SER A 156 4.42 -5.66 -9.02
N ALA A 157 3.66 -5.17 -9.99
CA ALA A 157 4.12 -4.87 -11.35
C ALA A 157 4.87 -3.53 -11.48
#